data_AF-A0A958IMM8-F1
#
_entry.id   AF-A0A958IMM8-F1
#
_cell.length_a   1.000
_cell.length_b   1.000
_cell.length_c   1.000
_cell.angle_alpha   90.00
_cell.angle_beta   90.00
_cell.angle_gamma   90.00
#
_symmetry.space_group_name_H-M   'P 1'
#
loop_
_entity.id
_entity.type
_entity.pdbx_description
1 polymer ?
#
loop_
_entity_poly.entity_id
_entity_poly.type
_entity_poly.pdbx_seq_one_letter_code
_entity_poly.pdbx_strand_id
1 'polypeptide(L)'
;DYSQPDLGVRLSGDERETRIRSVRPDSPAANGGLAIDDILLAVNGQRIHSENYQRIMNRFQPDETIRVAVFRRNQLREFEVQLSPNPAKRWVIRENPNATPAQKSVLNSWLNQ
;
A
#
# COMPACT_ATOMS: atom_id res chain seq x y z
N ASP A 1 -0.42 10.26 8.50
CA ASP A 1 -0.81 11.27 7.51
C ASP A 1 -1.51 10.63 6.34
N TYR A 2 -2.71 11.12 6.04
CA TYR A 2 -3.55 10.70 4.90
C TYR A 2 -3.08 11.29 3.56
N SER A 3 -1.85 11.80 3.50
CA SER A 3 -1.30 12.49 2.34
C SER A 3 -0.44 11.62 1.43
N GLN A 4 -0.11 10.39 1.85
CA GLN A 4 0.68 9.50 1.00
C GLN A 4 -0.21 8.91 -0.10
N PRO A 5 0.23 8.95 -1.36
CA PRO A 5 -0.49 8.27 -2.43
C PRO A 5 -0.45 6.75 -2.21
N ASP A 6 -1.50 6.08 -2.63
CA ASP A 6 -1.61 4.63 -2.57
C ASP A 6 -2.06 4.07 -3.92
N LEU A 7 -1.46 2.95 -4.29
CA LEU A 7 -1.87 2.14 -5.43
C LEU A 7 -2.74 0.95 -4.98
N GLY A 8 -2.65 0.55 -3.70
CA GLY A 8 -3.43 -0.54 -3.11
C GLY A 8 -2.93 -1.94 -3.43
N VAL A 9 -1.63 -2.09 -3.67
CA VAL A 9 -0.99 -3.39 -3.95
C VAL A 9 -0.08 -3.80 -2.80
N ARG A 10 0.06 -5.12 -2.60
CA ARG A 10 1.22 -5.68 -1.89
C ARG A 10 2.16 -6.30 -2.88
N LEU A 11 3.43 -5.98 -2.74
CA LEU A 11 4.50 -6.47 -3.60
C LEU A 11 5.35 -7.49 -2.85
N SER A 12 5.96 -8.40 -3.59
CA SER A 12 7.07 -9.23 -3.11
C SER A 12 8.09 -9.38 -4.21
N GLY A 13 9.32 -9.67 -3.85
CA GLY A 13 10.38 -9.93 -4.81
C GLY A 13 11.67 -9.26 -4.38
N ASP A 14 12.48 -8.94 -5.38
CA ASP A 14 13.77 -8.27 -5.24
C ASP A 14 14.01 -7.32 -6.44
N GLU A 15 15.26 -6.92 -6.64
CA GLU A 15 15.68 -6.05 -7.75
C GLU A 15 15.47 -6.66 -9.15
N ARG A 16 15.34 -7.99 -9.27
CA ARG A 16 15.17 -8.67 -10.56
C ARG A 16 13.71 -8.74 -10.95
N GLU A 17 12.86 -9.15 -10.02
CA GLU A 17 11.43 -9.35 -10.27
C GLU A 17 10.61 -8.86 -9.08
N THR A 18 9.69 -7.92 -9.33
CA THR A 18 8.74 -7.43 -8.33
C THR A 18 7.34 -7.82 -8.73
N ARG A 19 6.71 -8.69 -7.95
CA ARG A 19 5.41 -9.30 -8.26
C ARG A 19 4.30 -8.74 -7.38
N ILE A 20 3.13 -8.48 -7.97
CA ILE A 20 1.91 -8.15 -7.23
C ILE A 20 1.36 -9.41 -6.56
N ARG A 21 1.40 -9.45 -5.23
CA ARG A 21 0.87 -10.55 -4.40
C ARG A 21 -0.58 -10.39 -4.02
N SER A 22 -1.06 -9.16 -3.90
CA SER A 22 -2.46 -8.89 -3.65
C SER A 22 -2.82 -7.51 -4.18
N VAL A 23 -4.04 -7.41 -4.70
CA VAL A 23 -4.69 -6.15 -5.05
C VAL A 23 -5.83 -5.95 -4.06
N ARG A 24 -5.83 -4.83 -3.34
CA ARG A 24 -6.92 -4.52 -2.40
C ARG A 24 -8.20 -4.19 -3.20
N PRO A 25 -9.37 -4.71 -2.83
CA PRO A 25 -10.64 -4.30 -3.44
C PRO A 25 -10.83 -2.77 -3.37
N ASP A 26 -11.52 -2.23 -4.37
CA ASP A 26 -11.82 -0.80 -4.53
C ASP A 26 -10.59 0.12 -4.52
N SER A 27 -9.40 -0.43 -4.75
CA SER A 27 -8.17 0.33 -4.81
C SER A 27 -7.88 0.86 -6.22
N PRO A 28 -7.00 1.87 -6.35
CA PRO A 28 -6.49 2.32 -7.63
C PRO A 28 -6.04 1.19 -8.55
N ALA A 29 -5.26 0.23 -8.06
CA ALA A 29 -4.82 -0.92 -8.84
C ALA A 29 -5.98 -1.79 -9.34
N ALA A 30 -7.00 -2.04 -8.50
CA ALA A 30 -8.17 -2.81 -8.91
C ALA A 30 -8.95 -2.09 -10.02
N ASN A 31 -9.20 -0.79 -9.83
CA ASN A 31 -9.93 0.04 -10.78
C ASN A 31 -9.15 0.25 -12.09
N GLY A 32 -7.82 0.33 -12.00
CA GLY A 32 -6.89 0.47 -13.11
C GLY A 32 -6.57 -0.83 -13.85
N GLY A 33 -7.15 -1.97 -13.44
CA GLY A 33 -7.00 -3.24 -14.14
C GLY A 33 -5.70 -4.01 -13.87
N LEU A 34 -4.93 -3.60 -12.86
CA LEU A 34 -3.80 -4.38 -12.34
C LEU A 34 -4.31 -5.62 -11.61
N ALA A 35 -3.54 -6.70 -11.65
CA ALA A 35 -3.95 -7.99 -11.13
C ALA A 35 -2.85 -8.64 -10.29
N ILE A 36 -3.27 -9.63 -9.48
CA ILE A 36 -2.33 -10.57 -8.87
C ILE A 36 -1.49 -11.27 -9.95
N ASP A 37 -0.24 -11.59 -9.60
CA ASP A 37 0.77 -12.22 -10.45
C ASP A 37 1.30 -11.38 -11.61
N ASP A 38 0.86 -10.13 -11.74
CA ASP A 38 1.57 -9.16 -12.56
C ASP A 38 2.98 -8.94 -12.03
N ILE A 39 3.96 -8.89 -12.94
CA ILE A 39 5.31 -8.45 -12.63
C ILE A 39 5.36 -6.95 -12.90
N LEU A 40 5.48 -6.16 -11.83
CA LEU A 40 5.58 -4.71 -11.90
C LEU A 40 6.97 -4.30 -12.37
N LEU A 41 7.03 -3.55 -13.47
CA LEU A 41 8.29 -3.17 -14.13
C LEU A 41 8.64 -1.71 -13.88
N ALA A 42 7.66 -0.82 -14.12
CA ALA A 42 7.89 0.61 -14.06
C ALA A 42 6.63 1.40 -13.72
N VAL A 43 6.83 2.57 -13.13
CA VAL A 43 5.82 3.61 -12.94
C VAL A 43 6.32 4.89 -13.60
N ASN A 44 5.56 5.48 -14.52
CA ASN A 44 5.94 6.64 -15.33
C ASN A 44 7.34 6.49 -15.97
N GLY A 45 7.65 5.28 -16.48
CA GLY A 45 8.95 4.96 -17.08
C GLY A 45 10.09 4.75 -16.09
N GLN A 46 9.89 5.01 -14.79
CA GLN A 46 10.87 4.74 -13.76
C GLN A 46 10.78 3.29 -13.27
N ARG A 47 11.89 2.56 -13.34
CA ARG A 47 11.96 1.16 -12.93
C ARG A 47 11.61 0.96 -11.45
N ILE A 48 10.76 -0.03 -11.18
CA ILE A 48 10.31 -0.40 -9.84
C ILE A 48 10.96 -1.72 -9.39
N HIS A 49 11.32 -1.75 -8.11
CA HIS A 49 11.74 -2.89 -7.31
C HIS A 49 11.00 -2.84 -5.96
N SER A 50 10.93 -3.95 -5.24
CA SER A 50 10.29 -3.99 -3.90
C SER A 50 10.88 -2.95 -2.95
N GLU A 51 12.19 -2.73 -3.00
CA GLU A 51 12.95 -1.87 -2.08
C GLU A 51 12.79 -0.39 -2.43
N ASN A 52 12.56 -0.05 -3.71
CA ASN A 52 12.46 1.33 -4.17
C ASN A 52 11.02 1.82 -4.33
N TYR A 53 10.04 0.91 -4.33
CA TYR A 53 8.64 1.20 -4.62
C TYR A 53 8.08 2.33 -3.77
N GLN A 54 8.18 2.22 -2.43
CA GLN A 54 7.69 3.24 -1.49
C GLN A 54 8.30 4.62 -1.77
N ARG A 55 9.61 4.67 -2.00
CA ARG A 55 10.33 5.93 -2.29
C ARG A 55 9.88 6.57 -3.59
N ILE A 56 9.56 5.76 -4.61
CA ILE A 56 9.06 6.26 -5.90
C ILE A 56 7.62 6.74 -5.75
N MET A 57 6.75 5.94 -5.11
CA MET A 57 5.36 6.30 -4.90
C MET A 57 5.21 7.62 -4.14
N ASN A 58 6.05 7.88 -3.14
CA ASN A 58 6.04 9.11 -2.35
C ASN A 58 6.37 10.40 -3.15
N ARG A 59 6.73 10.30 -4.43
CA ARG A 59 6.95 11.46 -5.30
C ARG A 59 5.65 11.98 -5.93
N PHE A 60 4.62 11.15 -5.96
CA PHE A 60 3.33 11.49 -6.55
C PHE A 60 2.37 12.05 -5.52
N GLN A 61 1.29 12.64 -6.00
CA GLN A 61 0.18 13.08 -5.17
C GLN A 61 -0.99 12.10 -5.23
N PRO A 62 -1.84 12.06 -4.21
CA PRO A 62 -3.19 11.52 -4.36
C PRO A 62 -3.91 12.15 -5.56
N ASP A 63 -4.83 11.40 -6.17
CA ASP A 63 -5.62 11.78 -7.34
C ASP A 63 -4.83 12.00 -8.64
N GLU A 64 -3.50 11.89 -8.60
CA GLU A 64 -2.64 11.89 -9.78
C GLU A 64 -2.77 10.59 -10.57
N THR A 65 -2.86 10.69 -11.90
CA THR A 65 -2.85 9.53 -12.80
C THR A 65 -1.42 9.17 -13.19
N ILE A 66 -1.04 7.93 -12.93
CA ILE A 66 0.26 7.36 -13.28
C ILE A 66 0.11 6.27 -14.35
N ARG A 67 1.16 6.08 -15.14
CA ARG A 67 1.30 4.95 -16.06
C ARG A 67 2.07 3.82 -15.41
N VAL A 68 1.50 2.63 -15.39
CA VAL A 68 2.09 1.44 -14.79
C VAL A 68 2.37 0.40 -15.88
N ALA A 69 3.64 0.03 -16.03
CA ALA A 69 4.05 -1.03 -16.94
C ALA A 69 4.24 -2.35 -16.18
N VAL A 70 3.62 -3.42 -16.69
CA VAL A 70 3.69 -4.77 -16.10
C VAL A 70 3.92 -5.84 -17.16
N PHE A 71 4.51 -6.96 -16.76
CA PHE A 71 4.41 -8.21 -17.51
C PHE A 71 3.27 -9.06 -16.97
N ARG A 72 2.33 -9.42 -17.86
CA ARG A 72 1.24 -10.36 -17.59
C ARG A 72 1.24 -11.45 -18.65
N ARG A 73 1.42 -12.71 -18.25
CA ARG A 73 1.45 -13.87 -19.17
C ARG A 73 2.43 -13.65 -20.34
N ASN A 74 3.65 -13.20 -20.02
CA ASN A 74 4.71 -12.92 -20.98
C ASN A 74 4.41 -11.81 -22.02
N GLN A 75 3.42 -10.95 -21.73
CA GLN A 75 3.09 -9.78 -22.54
C GLN A 75 3.30 -8.52 -21.72
N LEU A 76 4.00 -7.54 -22.31
CA LEU A 76 4.10 -6.21 -21.76
C LEU A 76 2.72 -5.53 -21.86
N ARG A 77 2.26 -4.96 -20.76
CA ARG A 77 1.01 -4.20 -20.68
C ARG A 77 1.27 -2.89 -19.96
N GLU A 78 0.58 -1.85 -20.39
CA GLU A 78 0.58 -0.54 -19.74
C GLU A 78 -0.84 -0.20 -19.30
N PHE A 79 -0.95 0.36 -18.11
CA PHE A 79 -2.21 0.78 -17.50
C PHE A 79 -2.08 2.22 -17.02
N GLU A 80 -3.13 3.02 -17.20
CA GLU A 80 -3.24 4.33 -16.56
C GLU A 80 -4.08 4.17 -15.30
N VAL A 81 -3.53 4.59 -14.17
CA VAL A 81 -4.10 4.35 -12.84
C VAL A 81 -4.12 5.65 -12.06
N GLN A 82 -5.30 6.06 -11.60
CA GLN A 82 -5.45 7.22 -10.73
C GLN A 82 -5.21 6.82 -9.27
N LEU A 83 -4.21 7.43 -8.64
CA LEU A 83 -3.87 7.17 -7.25
C LEU A 83 -4.93 7.71 -6.29
N SER A 84 -5.04 7.09 -5.12
CA SER A 84 -5.91 7.57 -4.05
C SER A 84 -5.08 7.89 -2.80
N PRO A 85 -5.60 8.69 -1.86
CA PRO A 85 -5.02 8.79 -0.53
C PRO A 85 -4.89 7.41 0.11
N ASN A 86 -3.78 7.14 0.80
CA ASN A 86 -3.61 5.89 1.52
C ASN A 86 -4.67 5.76 2.62
N PRO A 87 -5.55 4.74 2.58
CA PRO A 87 -6.61 4.57 3.56
C PRO A 87 -6.09 4.05 4.90
N ALA A 88 -4.77 3.87 5.06
CA ALA A 88 -4.15 3.36 6.29
C ALA A 88 -4.36 4.31 7.48
N LYS A 89 -5.57 4.24 8.04
CA LYS A 89 -5.88 4.63 9.40
C LYS A 89 -5.18 3.62 10.30
N ARG A 90 -3.94 3.95 10.69
CA ARG A 90 -3.24 3.19 11.72
C ARG A 90 -3.98 3.39 13.04
N TRP A 91 -4.79 2.41 13.42
CA TRP A 91 -5.37 2.36 14.75
C TRP A 91 -4.26 2.04 15.74
N VAL A 92 -4.04 2.94 16.69
CA VAL A 92 -3.07 2.75 17.76
C VAL A 92 -3.84 2.66 19.06
N ILE A 93 -3.70 1.55 19.77
CA ILE A 93 -4.18 1.46 21.15
C ILE A 93 -3.29 2.38 21.98
N ARG A 94 -3.88 3.32 22.69
CA ARG A 94 -3.19 4.17 23.67
C ARG A 94 -3.90 4.04 24.99
N GLU A 95 -3.13 4.01 26.08
CA GLU A 95 -3.72 4.13 27.40
C GLU A 95 -4.47 5.45 27.52
N ASN A 96 -5.66 5.41 28.12
CA ASN A 96 -6.41 6.62 28.43
C ASN A 96 -5.73 7.30 29.63
N PRO A 97 -5.18 8.52 29.47
CA PRO A 97 -4.47 9.22 30.55
C PRO A 97 -5.41 9.55 31.74
N ASN A 98 -6.71 9.64 31.48
CA ASN A 98 -7.73 9.95 32.48
C ASN A 98 -8.49 8.70 32.96
N ALA A 99 -7.91 7.50 32.81
CA ALA A 99 -8.54 6.27 33.28
C ALA A 99 -8.75 6.29 34.80
N THR A 100 -9.95 5.92 35.24
CA THR A 100 -10.26 5.78 36.67
C THR A 100 -9.46 4.65 37.30
N PRO A 101 -9.28 4.64 38.64
CA PRO A 101 -8.62 3.52 39.32
C PRO A 101 -9.23 2.15 39.00
N ALA A 102 -10.56 2.07 38.88
CA ALA A 102 -11.27 0.86 38.47
C ALA A 102 -10.93 0.45 37.03
N GLN A 103 -10.86 1.39 36.09
CA GLN A 103 -10.48 1.11 34.70
C GLN A 103 -9.01 0.64 34.57
N LYS A 104 -8.10 1.21 35.37
CA LYS A 104 -6.70 0.76 35.44
C LYS A 104 -6.58 -0.66 36.00
N SER A 105 -7.37 -0.99 37.03
CA SER A 105 -7.41 -2.34 37.60
C SER A 105 -7.90 -3.38 36.60
N VAL A 106 -8.93 -3.06 35.81
CA VAL A 106 -9.41 -3.93 34.72
C VAL A 106 -8.34 -4.14 33.66
N LEU A 107 -7.64 -3.07 33.25
CA LEU A 107 -6.55 -3.17 32.27
C LEU A 107 -5.41 -4.09 32.77
N ASN A 108 -4.95 -3.89 34.01
CA ASN A 108 -3.88 -4.70 34.60
C ASN A 108 -4.29 -6.18 34.70
N SER A 109 -5.53 -6.44 35.11
CA SER A 109 -6.08 -7.80 35.15
C SER A 109 -6.16 -8.46 33.78
N TRP A 110 -6.38 -7.68 32.71
CA TRP A 110 -6.42 -8.18 31.33
C TRP A 110 -5.03 -8.45 30.75
N LEU A 111 -4.01 -7.72 31.19
CA LEU A 111 -2.65 -7.80 30.67
C LEU A 111 -1.75 -8.79 31.43
N ASN A 112 -2.31 -9.53 32.42
CA ASN A 112 -1.57 -10.44 33.29
C ASN A 112 -0.31 -9.80 33.92
N GLN A 113 -0.42 -8.54 34.36
CA GLN A 113 0.63 -7.85 35.12
C GLN A 113 0.36 -7.88 36.62
#